data_AF-A0A835VBW0-F1
#
_entry.id   AF-A0A835VBW0-F1
#
_cell.length_a   1.000
_cell.length_b   1.000
_cell.length_c   1.000
_cell.angle_alpha   90.00
_cell.angle_beta   90.00
_cell.angle_gamma   90.00
#
_symmetry.space_group_name_H-M   'P 1'
#
loop_
_entity.id
_entity.type
_entity.pdbx_description
1 polymer ?
#
loop_
_entity_poly.entity_id
_entity_poly.type
_entity_poly.pdbx_seq_one_letter_code
_entity_poly.pdbx_strand_id
1 'polypeptide(L)'
;MGYTVPGKSRVMVNAWDIGRDPGRRMCPGMTFAIVGMELFLAVLLFHFDWEIPEGKGPGELDVEEEFDGALRRKNDLCLMALPTESLEKRLSF
;
A
#
# COMPACT_ATOMS: atom_id res chain seq x y z
N MET A 1 30.39 15.43 -14.65
CA MET A 1 29.71 15.44 -15.95
C MET A 1 28.28 15.90 -15.71
N GLY A 2 27.85 16.98 -16.36
CA GLY A 2 26.48 17.49 -16.24
C GLY A 2 25.84 17.56 -17.63
N TYR A 3 24.52 17.49 -17.68
CA TYR A 3 23.74 17.70 -18.90
C TYR A 3 22.98 19.03 -18.77
N THR A 4 22.90 19.77 -19.86
CA THR A 4 22.10 21.00 -19.92
C THR A 4 20.70 20.65 -20.40
N VAL A 5 19.68 20.89 -19.57
CA VAL A 5 18.28 20.76 -19.95
C VAL A 5 17.80 22.11 -20.51
N PRO A 6 17.37 22.19 -21.78
CA PRO A 6 16.82 23.42 -22.34
C PRO A 6 15.60 23.91 -21.57
N GLY A 7 15.40 25.23 -21.54
CA GLY A 7 14.21 25.82 -20.90
C GLY A 7 12.91 25.30 -21.53
N LYS A 8 11.85 25.19 -20.71
CA LYS A 8 10.53 24.64 -21.10
C LYS A 8 10.50 23.14 -21.44
N SER A 9 11.59 22.40 -21.21
CA SER A 9 11.56 20.94 -21.31
C SER A 9 10.64 20.33 -20.26
N ARG A 10 9.87 19.30 -20.63
CA ARG A 10 9.15 18.44 -19.69
C ARG A 10 10.09 17.33 -19.25
N VAL A 11 10.46 17.32 -17.97
CA VAL A 11 11.26 16.25 -17.38
C VAL A 11 10.31 15.36 -16.59
N MET A 12 10.28 14.07 -16.92
CA MET A 12 9.58 13.07 -16.13
C MET A 12 10.60 12.41 -15.19
N VAL A 13 10.29 12.40 -13.91
CA VAL A 13 11.06 11.67 -12.90
C VAL A 13 10.37 10.34 -12.63
N ASN A 14 11.14 9.32 -12.24
CA ASN A 14 10.56 8.04 -11.90
C ASN A 14 9.74 8.18 -10.61
N ALA A 15 8.56 7.56 -10.56
CA ALA A 15 7.69 7.59 -9.38
C ALA A 15 8.37 7.02 -8.12
N TRP A 16 9.34 6.11 -8.27
CA TRP A 16 10.14 5.57 -7.17
C TRP A 16 10.97 6.63 -6.43
N ASP A 17 11.21 7.80 -7.03
CA ASP A 17 11.95 8.90 -6.41
C ASP A 17 11.03 9.87 -5.61
N ILE A 18 9.69 9.74 -5.71
CA ILE A 18 8.71 10.68 -5.13
C ILE A 18 8.69 10.66 -3.59
N GLY A 19 9.05 9.53 -2.98
CA GLY A 19 9.11 9.39 -1.51
C GLY A 19 10.43 9.85 -0.88
N ARG A 20 11.44 10.19 -1.69
CA ARG A 20 12.78 10.56 -1.21
C ARG A 20 13.08 12.05 -1.36
N ASP A 21 12.13 12.87 -1.80
CA ASP A 21 12.31 14.32 -1.90
C ASP A 21 12.24 14.97 -0.51
N PRO A 22 13.36 15.48 0.06
CA PRO A 22 13.35 16.16 1.35
C PRO A 22 12.80 17.59 1.25
N GLY A 23 12.35 18.02 0.07
CA GLY A 23 11.97 19.37 -0.27
C GLY A 23 10.46 19.59 -0.37
N ARG A 24 10.11 20.69 -1.04
CA ARG A 24 8.75 21.28 -1.03
C ARG A 24 7.73 20.55 -1.92
N ARG A 25 8.11 19.43 -2.55
CA ARG A 25 7.24 18.66 -3.47
C ARG A 25 6.73 17.36 -2.84
N MET A 26 7.03 17.11 -1.56
CA MET A 26 6.47 16.00 -0.80
C MET A 26 4.93 16.09 -0.77
N CYS A 27 4.25 14.94 -0.85
CA CYS A 27 2.81 14.88 -0.70
C CYS A 27 2.40 15.39 0.70
N PRO A 28 1.58 16.45 0.81
CA PRO A 28 1.19 16.99 2.11
C PRO A 28 0.35 16.01 2.94
N GLY A 29 -0.24 14.99 2.29
CA GLY A 29 -1.01 13.93 2.96
C GLY A 29 -0.17 12.73 3.40
N MET A 30 1.16 12.72 3.19
CA MET A 30 2.00 11.54 3.45
C MET A 30 1.93 11.08 4.91
N THR A 31 2.13 11.99 5.87
CA THR A 31 2.06 11.66 7.31
C THR A 31 0.67 11.19 7.72
N PHE A 32 -0.37 11.86 7.24
CA PHE A 32 -1.75 11.47 7.51
C PHE A 32 -2.06 10.07 6.96
N ALA A 33 -1.62 9.77 5.74
CA ALA A 33 -1.80 8.47 5.13
C ALA A 33 -1.11 7.35 5.93
N ILE A 34 0.13 7.57 6.38
CA ILE A 34 0.88 6.59 7.18
C ILE A 34 0.14 6.28 8.49
N VAL A 35 -0.16 7.31 9.29
CA VAL A 35 -0.84 7.13 10.58
C VAL A 35 -2.24 6.54 10.40
N GLY A 36 -2.96 6.98 9.37
CA GLY A 36 -4.26 6.43 9.03
C GLY A 36 -4.18 4.95 8.66
N MET A 37 -3.25 4.56 7.78
CA MET A 37 -3.04 3.17 7.39
C MET A 37 -2.66 2.30 8.58
N GLU A 38 -1.77 2.74 9.46
CA GLU A 38 -1.41 2.01 10.67
C GLU A 38 -2.63 1.75 11.57
N LEU A 39 -3.46 2.78 11.79
CA LEU A 39 -4.67 2.64 12.59
C LEU A 39 -5.68 1.69 11.93
N PHE A 40 -5.95 1.85 10.63
CA PHE A 40 -6.88 0.97 9.92
C PHE A 40 -6.40 -0.47 9.92
N LEU A 41 -5.11 -0.72 9.67
CA LEU A 41 -4.53 -2.06 9.71
C LEU A 41 -4.60 -2.64 11.12
N ALA A 42 -4.32 -1.85 12.17
CA ALA A 42 -4.44 -2.30 13.55
C ALA A 42 -5.88 -2.72 13.88
N VAL A 43 -6.89 -1.93 13.51
CA VAL A 43 -8.30 -2.26 13.72
C VAL A 43 -8.68 -3.54 12.95
N LEU A 44 -8.30 -3.63 11.68
CA LEU A 44 -8.61 -4.78 10.82
C LEU A 44 -7.97 -6.07 11.33
N LEU A 45 -6.71 -6.02 11.71
CA LEU A 45 -5.98 -7.18 12.23
C LEU A 45 -6.43 -7.55 13.65
N PHE A 46 -6.88 -6.59 14.45
CA PHE A 46 -7.36 -6.85 15.80
C PHE A 46 -8.72 -7.56 15.82
N HIS A 47 -9.63 -7.14 14.93
CA HIS A 47 -11.01 -7.64 14.93
C HIS A 47 -11.29 -8.79 13.96
N PHE A 48 -10.46 -8.96 12.94
CA PHE A 48 -10.68 -9.98 11.92
C PHE A 48 -9.45 -10.85 11.70
N ASP A 49 -9.71 -12.15 11.58
CA ASP A 49 -8.82 -13.08 10.91
C ASP A 49 -9.17 -13.12 9.41
N TRP A 50 -8.17 -13.38 8.57
CA TRP A 50 -8.28 -13.23 7.12
C TRP A 50 -8.01 -14.55 6.42
N GLU A 51 -8.94 -14.98 5.57
CA GLU A 51 -8.79 -16.18 4.74
C GLU A 51 -8.88 -15.83 3.25
N ILE A 52 -8.15 -16.59 2.43
CA ILE A 52 -8.21 -16.46 0.98
C ILE A 52 -9.35 -17.37 0.49
N PRO A 53 -10.30 -16.86 -0.31
CA PRO A 53 -11.37 -17.68 -0.86
C PRO A 53 -10.81 -18.83 -1.69
N GLU A 54 -11.52 -19.96 -1.70
CA GLU A 54 -11.17 -21.17 -2.47
C GLU A 54 -9.93 -21.93 -1.98
N GLY A 55 -9.41 -21.63 -0.78
CA GLY A 55 -8.29 -22.37 -0.18
C GLY A 55 -6.94 -22.14 -0.87
N LYS A 56 -6.83 -21.08 -1.66
CA LYS A 56 -5.58 -20.68 -2.33
C LYS A 56 -4.53 -20.27 -1.30
N GLY A 57 -3.27 -20.64 -1.56
CA GLY A 57 -2.16 -20.22 -0.72
C GLY A 57 -1.82 -18.72 -0.88
N PRO A 58 -1.06 -18.12 0.06
CA PRO A 58 -0.64 -16.72 -0.03
C PRO A 58 0.15 -16.39 -1.33
N GLY A 59 0.84 -17.37 -1.90
CA GLY A 59 1.60 -17.22 -3.15
C GLY A 59 0.77 -17.25 -4.43
N GLU A 60 -0.53 -17.54 -4.33
CA GLU A 60 -1.47 -17.55 -5.45
C GLU A 60 -2.31 -16.26 -5.52
N LEU A 61 -2.05 -15.31 -4.61
CA LEU A 61 -2.66 -13.99 -4.65
C LEU A 61 -2.14 -13.22 -5.87
N ASP A 62 -3.06 -12.73 -6.68
CA ASP A 62 -2.71 -11.85 -7.78
C ASP A 62 -2.24 -10.48 -7.26
N VAL A 63 -1.02 -10.13 -7.63
CA VAL A 63 -0.37 -8.86 -7.30
C VAL A 63 -0.03 -8.07 -8.56
N GLU A 64 -0.61 -8.43 -9.72
CA GLU A 64 -0.46 -7.64 -10.93
C GLU A 64 -0.93 -6.20 -10.72
N GLU A 65 -0.13 -5.26 -11.20
CA GLU A 65 -0.40 -3.83 -11.12
C GLU A 65 -0.67 -3.26 -12.51
N GLU A 66 -1.49 -2.22 -12.56
CA GLU A 66 -1.75 -1.43 -13.76
C GLU A 66 -1.55 0.05 -13.45
N PHE A 67 -1.03 0.80 -14.42
CA PHE A 67 -0.86 2.24 -14.32
C PHE A 67 -1.92 2.95 -15.16
N ASP A 68 -2.84 3.61 -14.47
CA ASP A 68 -3.86 4.48 -15.08
C ASP A 68 -3.95 5.78 -14.27
N GLY A 69 -2.93 6.63 -14.43
CA GLY A 69 -2.73 7.86 -13.67
C GLY A 69 -2.16 7.66 -12.26
N ALA A 70 -2.50 6.54 -11.62
CA ALA A 70 -1.87 6.04 -10.39
C ALA A 70 -1.59 4.54 -10.54
N LEU A 71 -0.51 4.08 -9.90
CA LEU A 71 -0.26 2.65 -9.77
C LEU A 71 -1.33 2.05 -8.87
N ARG A 72 -2.05 1.05 -9.37
CA ARG A 72 -3.09 0.33 -8.64
C ARG A 72 -3.00 -1.15 -8.95
N ARG A 73 -3.63 -1.99 -8.13
CA ARG A 73 -3.83 -3.40 -8.49
C ARG A 73 -4.69 -3.47 -9.75
N LYS A 74 -4.32 -4.38 -10.64
CA LYS A 74 -5.05 -4.66 -11.88
C LYS A 74 -6.36 -5.39 -11.58
N ASN A 75 -6.32 -6.33 -10.64
CA ASN A 75 -7.48 -7.09 -10.20
C ASN A 75 -7.79 -6.83 -8.71
N ASP A 76 -9.05 -7.03 -8.34
CA ASP A 76 -9.48 -6.89 -6.94
C ASP A 76 -8.89 -7.99 -6.06
N LEU A 77 -8.39 -7.61 -4.88
CA LEU A 77 -7.99 -8.58 -3.87
C LEU A 77 -9.23 -8.97 -3.05
N CYS A 78 -9.70 -10.20 -3.23
CA CYS A 78 -10.78 -10.75 -2.45
C CYS A 78 -10.24 -11.54 -1.25
N LEU A 79 -10.68 -11.17 -0.05
CA LEU A 79 -10.40 -11.88 1.21
C LEU A 79 -11.70 -12.05 2.00
N MET A 80 -11.79 -13.11 2.79
CA MET A 80 -12.88 -13.33 3.73
C MET A 80 -12.44 -12.86 5.12
N ALA A 81 -13.13 -11.87 5.66
CA ALA A 81 -12.95 -11.39 7.03
C ALA A 81 -13.80 -12.23 7.99
N LEU A 82 -13.14 -12.99 8.85
CA LEU A 82 -13.77 -13.78 9.91
C LEU A 82 -13.60 -13.03 11.23
N PRO A 83 -14.67 -12.82 12.03
CA PRO A 83 -14.54 -12.23 13.35
C PRO A 83 -13.54 -13.02 14.18
N THR A 84 -12.56 -12.34 14.76
CA THR A 84 -11.53 -12.99 15.57
C THR A 84 -12.15 -13.60 16.83
N GLU A 85 -11.77 -14.85 17.13
CA GLU A 85 -12.13 -15.55 18.37
C GLU A 85 -11.46 -14.88 19.60
N SER A 86 -12.08 -15.04 20.78
CA SER A 86 -11.73 -14.36 22.05
C SER A 86 -10.25 -13.96 22.23
N LEU A 87 -10.03 -12.70 22.65
CA LEU A 87 -8.72 -12.08 22.90
C LEU A 87 -7.79 -12.91 23.81
N GLU A 88 -8.36 -13.75 24.68
CA GLU A 88 -7.60 -14.63 25.58
C GLU A 88 -6.76 -15.67 24.82
N LYS A 89 -7.19 -16.12 23.63
CA LYS A 89 -6.42 -17.03 22.77
C LYS A 89 -5.27 -16.34 22.02
N ARG A 90 -5.30 -15.01 21.86
CA ARG A 90 -4.27 -14.24 21.13
C ARG A 90 -3.15 -13.74 22.03
N LEU A 91 -3.41 -13.54 23.33
CA LEU A 91 -2.41 -13.10 24.31
C LEU A 91 -1.72 -14.27 25.03
N SER A 92 -2.08 -15.51 24.70
CA SER A 92 -1.49 -16.74 25.25
C SER A 92 -0.29 -17.28 24.45
N PHE A 93 0.46 -16.39 23.79
CA PHE A 93 1.79 -16.71 23.27
C PHE A 93 2.75 -17.16 24.38
#